data_AF-A0A421JVM2-F1
#
_entry.id   AF-A0A421JVM2-F1
#
_cell.length_a   1.000
_cell.length_b   1.000
_cell.length_c   1.000
_cell.angle_alpha   90.00
_cell.angle_beta   90.00
_cell.angle_gamma   90.00
#
_symmetry.space_group_name_H-M   'P 1'
#
loop_
_entity.id
_entity.type
_entity.pdbx_description
1 polymer ?
#
loop_
_entity_poly.entity_id
_entity_poly.type
_entity_poly.pdbx_seq_one_letter_code
_entity_poly.pdbx_strand_id
1 'polypeptide(L)' 'MRPTPSLLNAAKKGSGISVPVELTPLFAAVAVAVGSACFFTYRHFAHDKELRLWKNPNLSTLDEVLDKSTKK' A
#
# COMPACT_ATOMS: atom_id res chain seq x y z
N MET A 1 -44.42 -13.31 -0.20
CA MET A 1 -44.39 -13.09 -1.66
C MET A 1 -43.24 -13.92 -2.23
N ARG A 2 -43.47 -14.79 -3.20
CA ARG A 2 -42.40 -15.59 -3.85
C ARG A 2 -41.89 -14.81 -5.06
N PRO A 3 -40.58 -14.56 -5.20
CA PRO A 3 -40.05 -13.83 -6.34
C PRO A 3 -40.33 -14.59 -7.64
N THR A 4 -40.78 -13.86 -8.66
CA THR A 4 -41.07 -14.38 -10.00
C THR A 4 -39.80 -14.97 -10.63
N PRO A 5 -39.87 -16.10 -11.35
CA PRO A 5 -38.69 -16.78 -11.89
C PRO A 5 -37.89 -15.93 -12.89
N SER A 6 -38.50 -14.91 -13.50
CA SER A 6 -37.81 -13.92 -14.34
C SER A 6 -36.80 -13.07 -13.56
N LEU A 7 -37.15 -12.63 -12.34
CA LEU A 7 -36.24 -11.91 -11.45
C LEU A 7 -35.11 -12.81 -10.95
N LEU A 8 -35.41 -14.08 -10.68
CA LEU A 8 -34.41 -15.05 -10.21
C LEU A 8 -33.39 -15.41 -11.30
N ASN A 9 -33.80 -15.45 -12.57
CA ASN A 9 -32.91 -15.65 -13.71
C ASN A 9 -32.09 -14.40 -14.06
N ALA A 10 -32.63 -13.20 -13.85
CA ALA A 10 -31.87 -11.95 -13.99
C ALA A 10 -30.75 -11.84 -12.95
N ALA A 11 -31.03 -12.22 -11.70
CA ALA A 11 -30.02 -12.26 -10.64
C ALA A 11 -28.93 -13.31 -10.88
N LYS A 12 -29.27 -14.47 -11.47
CA LYS A 12 -28.29 -15.52 -11.83
C LYS A 12 -27.39 -15.13 -13.00
N LYS A 13 -27.82 -14.24 -13.92
CA LYS A 13 -26.97 -13.71 -15.01
C LYS A 13 -25.96 -12.66 -14.56
N GLY A 14 -26.03 -12.20 -13.32
CA GLY A 14 -25.09 -11.24 -12.73
C GLY A 14 -23.87 -11.86 -12.04
N SER A 15 -23.55 -13.15 -12.24
CA SER A 15 -22.36 -13.76 -11.64
C SER A 15 -21.10 -13.38 -12.44
N GLY A 16 -20.62 -12.17 -12.23
CA GLY A 16 -19.38 -11.66 -12.80
C GLY A 16 -19.19 -10.19 -12.44
N ILE A 17 -17.94 -9.74 -12.32
CA ILE A 17 -17.66 -8.32 -12.13
C ILE A 17 -17.97 -7.61 -13.45
N SER A 18 -19.18 -7.05 -13.57
CA SER A 18 -19.54 -6.17 -14.70
C SER A 18 -19.00 -4.77 -14.42
N VAL A 19 -17.66 -4.62 -14.50
CA VAL A 19 -17.06 -3.29 -14.42
C VAL A 19 -17.44 -2.54 -15.70
N PRO A 20 -18.15 -1.40 -15.62
CA PRO A 20 -18.42 -0.59 -16.79
C PRO A 20 -17.10 -0.12 -17.40
N VAL A 21 -16.96 -0.29 -18.72
CA VAL A 21 -15.70 -0.09 -19.45
C VAL A 21 -15.20 1.36 -19.37
N GLU A 22 -16.11 2.30 -19.11
CA GLU A 22 -15.84 3.72 -18.89
C GLU A 22 -15.00 3.99 -17.63
N LEU A 23 -14.99 3.08 -16.65
CA LEU A 23 -14.19 3.22 -15.42
C LEU A 23 -12.76 2.67 -15.57
N THR A 24 -12.46 1.95 -16.66
CA THR A 24 -11.11 1.43 -16.94
C THR A 24 -9.99 2.48 -16.85
N PRO A 25 -10.12 3.73 -17.34
CA PRO A 25 -9.07 4.74 -17.17
C PRO A 25 -8.82 5.10 -15.71
N LEU A 26 -9.86 5.13 -14.88
CA LEU A 26 -9.73 5.42 -13.45
C LEU A 26 -9.01 4.28 -12.72
N PHE A 27 -9.35 3.02 -13.03
CA PHE A 27 -8.64 1.87 -12.49
C PHE A 27 -7.18 1.80 -12.95
N ALA A 28 -6.88 2.16 -14.21
CA ALA A 28 -5.51 2.24 -14.70
C ALA A 28 -4.70 3.29 -13.94
N ALA A 29 -5.27 4.47 -13.70
CA ALA A 29 -4.61 5.52 -12.91
C ALA A 29 -4.33 5.07 -11.47
N VAL A 30 -5.30 4.42 -10.82
CA VAL A 30 -5.12 3.87 -9.47
C VAL A 30 -4.05 2.77 -9.45
N ALA A 31 -4.04 1.87 -10.44
CA ALA A 31 -3.05 0.82 -10.53
C ALA A 31 -1.62 1.38 -10.70
N VAL A 32 -1.45 2.43 -11.51
CA VAL A 32 -0.17 3.12 -11.67
C VAL A 32 0.24 3.83 -10.38
N ALA A 33 -0.70 4.47 -9.68
CA ALA A 33 -0.42 5.12 -8.40
C ALA A 33 0.03 4.11 -7.33
N VAL A 34 -0.67 2.98 -7.20
CA VAL A 34 -0.30 1.94 -6.22
C VAL A 34 1.02 1.26 -6.61
N GLY A 35 1.21 0.93 -7.89
CA GLY A 35 2.45 0.32 -8.38
C GLY A 35 3.67 1.22 -8.17
N SER A 36 3.55 2.51 -8.48
CA SER A 36 4.63 3.49 -8.26
C SER A 36 4.88 3.71 -6.77
N ALA A 37 3.84 3.83 -5.94
CA ALA A 37 3.99 3.94 -4.49
C ALA A 37 4.77 2.75 -3.91
N CYS A 38 4.42 1.51 -4.29
CA CYS A 38 5.13 0.31 -3.86
C CYS A 38 6.60 0.32 -4.31
N PHE A 39 6.86 0.63 -5.58
CA PHE A 39 8.22 0.68 -6.12
C PHE A 39 9.11 1.72 -5.43
N PHE A 40 8.61 2.95 -5.29
CA PHE A 40 9.37 4.03 -4.65
C PHE A 40 9.57 3.79 -3.16
N THR A 41 8.55 3.27 -2.47
CA THR A 41 8.67 2.92 -1.04
C THR A 41 9.71 1.82 -0.83
N TYR A 42 9.67 0.75 -1.63
CA TYR A 42 10.68 -0.31 -1.56
C TYR A 42 12.08 0.23 -1.85
N ARG A 43 12.23 1.01 -2.92
CA ARG A 43 13.52 1.60 -3.31
C ARG A 43 14.04 2.54 -2.21
N HIS A 44 13.17 3.35 -1.61
CA HIS A 44 13.51 4.23 -0.50
C HIS A 44 14.02 3.39 0.66
N PHE A 45 13.25 2.44 1.19
CA PHE A 45 13.70 1.65 2.34
C PHE A 45 14.91 0.73 2.08
N ALA A 46 15.08 0.23 0.85
CA ALA A 46 16.22 -0.64 0.53
C ALA A 46 17.54 0.14 0.44
N HIS A 47 17.50 1.37 -0.07
CA HIS A 47 18.69 2.18 -0.35
C HIS A 47 18.89 3.36 0.59
N ASP A 48 17.91 3.66 1.44
CA ASP A 48 18.05 4.66 2.48
C ASP A 48 19.07 4.21 3.52
N LYS A 49 20.10 5.04 3.68
CA LYS A 49 21.22 4.81 4.58
C LYS A 49 20.94 5.36 5.97
N GLU A 50 19.93 6.22 6.11
CA GLU A 50 19.57 6.89 7.35
C GLU A 50 18.72 5.99 8.26
N LEU A 51 17.80 5.21 7.68
CA LEU A 51 16.87 4.38 8.48
C LEU A 51 17.47 3.06 8.98
N ARG A 52 18.61 2.60 8.43
CA ARG A 52 19.23 1.31 8.77
C ARG A 52 20.19 1.44 9.95
N LEU A 53 19.66 1.75 11.14
CA LEU A 53 20.44 1.80 12.38
C LEU A 53 21.30 0.54 12.61
N TRP A 54 20.80 -0.64 12.22
CA TRP A 54 21.54 -1.91 12.35
C TRP A 54 22.77 -2.04 11.44
N LYS A 55 22.78 -1.38 10.27
CA LYS A 55 23.94 -1.39 9.36
C LYS A 55 24.79 -0.12 9.44
N ASN A 56 24.30 0.91 10.12
CA ASN A 56 24.97 2.20 10.18
C ASN A 56 24.88 2.77 11.62
N PRO A 57 25.64 2.17 12.57
CA PRO A 57 25.56 2.53 13.98
C PRO A 57 25.95 3.99 14.26
N ASN A 58 26.73 4.62 13.36
CA ASN A 58 27.18 6.01 13.47
C ASN A 58 26.07 7.06 13.30
N LEU A 59 24.87 6.69 12.83
CA LEU A 59 23.71 7.58 12.74
C LEU A 59 22.90 7.63 14.03
N SER A 60 23.20 6.76 14.98
CA SER A 60 22.51 6.69 16.24
C SER A 60 23.01 7.82 17.14
N THR A 61 22.15 8.79 17.45
CA THR A 61 22.39 9.80 18.51
C THR A 61 22.37 9.20 19.93
N LEU A 62 22.34 7.87 20.03
CA LEU A 62 22.29 7.12 21.29
C LEU A 62 23.53 7.38 22.17
N ASP A 63 24.72 7.51 21.57
CA ASP A 63 25.95 7.84 22.31
C ASP A 63 25.85 9.25 22.93
N GLU A 64 25.29 10.22 22.19
CA GLU A 64 25.09 11.58 22.70
C GLU A 64 24.08 11.62 23.87
N VAL A 65 23.05 10.77 23.83
CA VAL A 65 22.06 10.61 24.91
C VAL A 65 22.65 9.86 26.12
N LEU A 66 23.45 8.81 25.89
CA LEU A 66 24.12 8.04 26.95
C LEU A 66 25.14 8.89 27.70
N ASP A 67 25.96 9.66 26.99
CA ASP A 67 26.95 10.56 27.59
C ASP A 67 26.27 11.65 28.42
N LYS A 68 25.14 12.18 27.93
CA LYS A 68 24.36 13.19 28.65
C LYS A 68 23.67 12.65 29.90
N SER A 69 23.37 11.34 29.93
CA SER A 69 22.76 10.66 31.08
C SER A 69 23.81 10.22 32.11
N THR A 70 25.04 9.93 31.68
CA THR A 70 26.14 9.46 32.53
C THR A 70 26.93 10.60 33.16
N LYS A 71 26.97 11.79 32.54
CA LYS A 71 27.63 13.00 33.08
C LYS A 71 26.77 13.81 34.07
N LYS A 72 25.59 13.32 34.46
CA LYS A 72 24.79 13.89 35.56
C LYS A 72 24.96 13.09 36.83
#